data_AF-A0A382L0C5-F1
#
_entry.id   AF-A0A382L0C5-F1
#
_cell.length_a   1.000
_cell.length_b   1.000
_cell.length_c   1.000
_cell.angle_alpha   90.00
_cell.angle_beta   90.00
_cell.angle_gamma   90.00
#
_symmetry.space_group_name_H-M   'P 1'
#
loop_
_entity.id
_entity.type
_entity.pdbx_description
1 polymer ?
#
loop_
_entity_poly.entity_id
_entity_poly.type
_entity_poly.pdbx_seq_one_letter_code
_entity_poly.pdbx_strand_id
1 'polypeptide(L)' 'VLADQIRVVADGRGSMPGFGGRYDPEELEAVVRYTREVL' A
#
# COMPACT_ATOMS: atom_id res chain seq x y z
N VAL A 1 0.55 11.64 -3.14
CA VAL A 1 1.61 11.54 -2.09
C VAL A 1 1.71 10.11 -1.56
N LEU A 2 2.71 9.76 -0.74
CA LEU A 2 2.89 8.39 -0.17
C LEU A 2 1.58 7.88 0.48
N ALA A 3 0.90 8.76 1.24
CA ALA A 3 -0.38 8.49 1.87
C ALA A 3 -1.50 8.08 0.89
N ASP A 4 -1.50 8.58 -0.35
CA ASP A 4 -2.52 8.19 -1.34
C ASP A 4 -2.27 6.79 -1.89
N GLN A 5 -1.01 6.37 -1.93
CA GLN A 5 -0.65 5.03 -2.39
C GLN A 5 -0.93 3.99 -1.32
N ILE A 6 -0.65 4.31 -0.06
CA ILE A 6 -1.05 3.47 1.07
C ILE A 6 -2.57 3.24 1.02
N ARG A 7 -3.36 4.28 0.72
CA ARG A 7 -4.82 4.14 0.52
C ARG A 7 -5.18 3.19 -0.63
N VAL A 8 -4.51 3.29 -1.78
CA VAL A 8 -4.76 2.38 -2.91
C VAL A 8 -4.38 0.93 -2.59
N VAL A 9 -3.30 0.69 -1.84
CA VAL A 9 -2.89 -0.67 -1.44
C VAL A 9 -3.83 -1.22 -0.35
N ALA A 10 -4.26 -0.38 0.58
CA ALA A 10 -5.18 -0.77 1.64
C ALA A 10 -6.56 -1.12 1.09
N ASP A 11 -7.13 -0.24 0.26
CA ASP A 11 -8.51 -0.36 -0.23
C ASP A 11 -8.63 -1.18 -1.52
N GLY A 12 -7.53 -1.29 -2.27
CA GLY A 12 -7.54 -1.83 -3.62
C GLY A 12 -8.06 -0.84 -4.64
N ARG A 13 -7.87 -1.15 -5.93
CA ARG A 13 -8.38 -0.32 -7.03
C ARG A 13 -8.58 -1.16 -8.30
N GLY A 14 -9.79 -1.14 -8.84
CA GLY A 14 -10.15 -1.93 -10.02
C GLY A 14 -9.98 -3.42 -9.73
N SER A 15 -9.15 -4.11 -10.50
CA SER A 15 -8.83 -5.52 -10.30
C SER A 15 -7.77 -5.79 -9.22
N MET A 16 -7.13 -4.74 -8.67
CA MET A 16 -6.17 -4.89 -7.58
C MET A 16 -6.92 -5.08 -6.25
N PRO A 17 -6.72 -6.20 -5.54
CA PRO A 17 -7.31 -6.42 -4.22
C PRO A 17 -6.79 -5.42 -3.19
N GLY A 18 -7.61 -5.10 -2.20
CA GLY A 18 -7.20 -4.35 -1.01
C GLY A 18 -6.59 -5.26 0.05
N PHE A 19 -5.61 -4.74 0.78
CA PHE A 19 -4.85 -5.47 1.79
C PHE A 19 -4.97 -4.91 3.21
N GLY A 20 -5.78 -3.87 3.43
CA GLY A 20 -5.91 -3.18 4.73
C GLY A 20 -6.48 -4.01 5.89
N GLY A 21 -7.15 -5.13 5.59
CA GLY A 21 -7.62 -6.09 6.61
C GLY A 21 -6.67 -7.27 6.85
N ARG A 22 -5.54 -7.31 6.14
CA ARG A 22 -4.59 -8.44 6.14
C ARG A 22 -3.23 -8.07 6.74
N TYR A 23 -2.83 -6.81 6.63
CA TYR A 23 -1.55 -6.30 7.11
C TYR A 23 -1.76 -5.03 7.93
N ASP A 24 -0.84 -4.77 8.84
CA ASP A 24 -0.85 -3.55 9.64
C ASP A 24 -0.44 -2.33 8.78
N PRO A 25 -0.86 -1.10 9.16
CA PRO A 25 -0.55 0.10 8.38
C PRO A 25 0.95 0.33 8.15
N GLU A 26 1.77 -0.03 9.12
CA GLU A 26 3.23 0.10 9.08
C GLU A 26 3.86 -0.86 8.05
N GLU A 27 3.30 -2.07 7.90
CA GLU A 27 3.73 -3.04 6.89
C GLU A 27 3.37 -2.56 5.48
N LEU A 28 2.16 -2.01 5.31
CA LEU A 28 1.74 -1.41 4.04
C LEU A 28 2.62 -0.23 3.64
N GLU A 29 2.99 0.62 4.61
CA GLU A 29 3.93 1.72 4.37
C GLU A 29 5.31 1.22 3.93
N ALA A 30 5.84 0.18 4.59
CA ALA A 30 7.13 -0.38 4.24
C ALA A 30 7.18 -0.88 2.79
N VAL A 31 6.12 -1.56 2.32
CA VAL A 31 6.00 -2.04 0.92
C VAL A 31 5.92 -0.87 -0.06
N VAL A 32 5.08 0.13 0.24
CA VAL A 32 4.95 1.33 -0.61
C VAL A 32 6.28 2.07 -0.70
N ARG A 33 7.02 2.19 0.41
CA ARG A 33 8.35 2.83 0.43
C ARG A 33 9.36 2.05 -0.40
N TYR A 34 9.45 0.73 -0.22
CA TYR A 34 10.35 -0.13 -0.98
C TYR A 34 10.16 0.03 -2.49
N THR A 35 8.91 -0.02 -2.96
CA THR A 35 8.58 0.12 -4.39
C THR A 35 8.81 1.52 -4.98
N ARG A 36 9.04 2.54 -4.15
CA ARG A 36 9.24 3.93 -4.57
C ARG A 36 10.68 4.40 -4.52
N GLU A 37 11.45 3.84 -3.59
CA GLU A 37 12.77 4.35 -3.24
C GLU A 37 13.89 3.36 -3.57
N VAL A 38 13.57 2.07 -3.75
CA VAL A 38 14.57 1.02 -3.97
C VAL A 38 14.54 0.44 -5.39
N LEU A 39 13.36 0.37 -6.00
CA LEU A 39 13.18 -0.03 -7.41
C LEU A 39 13.21 1.20 -8.32
#